data_AF-A0A3D4PWE3-F1
#
_entry.id   AF-A0A3D4PWE3-F1
#
_cell.length_a   1.000
_cell.length_b   1.000
_cell.length_c   1.000
_cell.angle_alpha   90.00
_cell.angle_beta   90.00
_cell.angle_gamma   90.00
#
_symmetry.space_group_name_H-M   'P 1'
#
loop_
_entity.id
_entity.type
_entity.pdbx_description
1 polymer ?
#
loop_
_entity_poly.entity_id
_entity_poly.type
_entity_poly.pdbx_seq_one_letter_code
_entity_poly.pdbx_strand_id
1 'polypeptide(L)'
;MPHPPRKSLIDPDELFASRDIRLQDRRESQYPQLMHLCVDFNFSVLQLQRKIFSHLTRKMVPGALEFVLAIHDDETNYWYSMSPSLASLKMLNDYAKHYEVDILHMHLFGDEDDDYNQFTQDGFY
;
A
#
# COMPACT_ATOMS: atom_id res chain seq x y z
N MET A 1 17.41 0.59 -7.24
CA MET A 1 17.30 0.32 -5.78
C MET A 1 15.88 0.66 -5.39
N PRO A 2 15.16 -0.18 -4.63
CA PRO A 2 13.83 0.18 -4.16
C PRO A 2 13.95 1.39 -3.22
N HIS A 3 13.11 2.40 -3.41
CA HIS A 3 13.09 3.60 -2.58
C HIS A 3 12.71 3.27 -1.13
N PRO A 4 13.19 4.07 -0.14
CA PRO A 4 12.77 3.91 1.25
C PRO A 4 11.24 4.03 1.37
N PRO A 5 10.63 3.41 2.39
CA PRO A 5 9.19 3.48 2.59
C PRO A 5 8.75 4.93 2.77
N ARG A 6 7.57 5.24 2.22
CA ARG A 6 6.92 6.54 2.33
C ARG A 6 5.43 6.31 2.49
N LYS A 7 4.83 6.97 3.48
CA LYS A 7 3.38 7.01 3.63
C LYS A 7 2.80 7.87 2.51
N SER A 8 1.87 7.31 1.74
CA SER A 8 1.18 8.04 0.69
C SER A 8 -0.30 7.68 0.67
N LEU A 9 -1.16 8.70 0.60
CA LEU A 9 -2.60 8.50 0.42
C LEU A 9 -2.87 7.75 -0.89
N ILE A 10 -3.69 6.69 -0.82
CA ILE A 10 -4.16 5.97 -2.00
C ILE A 10 -5.39 6.70 -2.54
N ASP A 11 -5.38 7.00 -3.84
CA ASP A 11 -6.52 7.61 -4.52
C ASP A 11 -7.76 6.69 -4.40
N PRO A 12 -8.89 7.19 -3.88
CA PRO A 12 -10.13 6.43 -3.77
C PRO A 12 -10.59 5.78 -5.08
N ASP A 13 -10.30 6.38 -6.24
CA ASP A 13 -10.64 5.81 -7.55
C ASP A 13 -9.86 4.52 -7.84
N GLU A 14 -8.66 4.36 -7.26
CA GLU A 14 -7.86 3.13 -7.35
C GLU A 14 -8.40 2.03 -6.45
N LEU A 15 -9.03 2.41 -5.33
CA LEU A 15 -9.62 1.46 -4.38
C LEU A 15 -10.86 0.76 -4.94
N PHE A 16 -11.56 1.36 -5.91
CA PHE A 16 -12.78 0.80 -6.50
C PHE A 16 -12.57 -0.57 -7.17
N ALA A 17 -11.37 -0.84 -7.68
CA ALA A 17 -10.98 -2.12 -8.26
C ALA A 17 -10.00 -2.91 -7.37
N SER A 18 -9.82 -2.47 -6.13
CA SER A 18 -8.88 -3.08 -5.20
C SER A 18 -9.44 -4.31 -4.50
N ARG A 19 -8.53 -5.14 -4.01
CA ARG A 19 -8.87 -6.30 -3.19
C ARG A 19 -7.92 -6.40 -2.01
N ASP A 20 -8.47 -6.49 -0.80
CA ASP A 20 -7.72 -6.89 0.38
C ASP A 20 -7.39 -8.38 0.34
N ILE A 21 -6.10 -8.70 0.46
CA ILE A 21 -5.57 -10.05 0.46
C ILE A 21 -5.43 -10.53 1.90
N ARG A 22 -6.42 -11.32 2.32
CA ARG A 22 -6.36 -12.05 3.58
C ARG A 22 -5.38 -13.20 3.47
N LEU A 23 -4.27 -13.09 4.18
CA LEU A 23 -3.24 -14.14 4.26
C LEU A 23 -3.60 -15.22 5.31
N GLN A 24 -4.88 -15.58 5.47
CA GLN A 24 -5.41 -16.32 6.63
C GLN A 24 -5.34 -17.86 6.58
N ASP A 25 -4.92 -18.53 5.49
CA ASP A 25 -5.12 -19.98 5.38
C ASP A 25 -3.92 -20.78 4.81
N ARG A 26 -3.43 -21.75 5.62
CA ARG A 26 -2.62 -22.98 5.36
C ARG A 26 -1.36 -22.95 4.48
N ARG A 27 -1.06 -21.85 3.78
CA ARG A 27 0.24 -21.55 3.16
C ARG A 27 0.97 -20.44 3.93
N GLU A 28 0.73 -20.38 5.25
CA GLU A 28 1.26 -19.40 6.21
C GLU A 28 2.78 -19.17 6.12
N SER A 29 3.51 -20.07 5.47
CA SER A 29 4.96 -20.01 5.30
C SER A 29 5.47 -19.22 4.07
N GLN A 30 4.65 -18.85 3.08
CA GLN A 30 5.21 -18.29 1.83
C GLN A 30 5.65 -16.83 1.98
N TYR A 31 4.95 -16.04 2.80
CA TYR A 31 5.22 -14.61 3.00
C TYR A 31 5.17 -14.25 4.49
N PRO A 32 6.08 -14.79 5.30
CA PRO A 32 6.03 -14.67 6.77
C PRO A 32 6.13 -13.21 7.23
N GLN A 33 6.87 -12.36 6.50
CA GLN A 33 7.02 -10.97 6.89
C GLN A 33 5.72 -10.20 6.74
N LEU A 34 5.02 -10.38 5.62
CA LEU A 34 3.72 -9.73 5.41
C LEU A 34 2.70 -10.23 6.42
N MET A 35 2.73 -11.51 6.76
CA MET A 35 1.88 -12.08 7.81
C MET A 35 2.07 -11.40 9.15
N HIS A 36 3.31 -11.30 9.62
CA HIS A 36 3.62 -10.67 10.91
C HIS A 36 3.18 -9.21 10.91
N LEU A 37 3.48 -8.46 9.84
CA LEU A 37 3.05 -7.07 9.74
C LEU A 37 1.51 -6.95 9.79
N CYS A 38 0.78 -7.78 9.03
CA CYS A 38 -0.68 -7.70 9.04
C CYS A 38 -1.30 -8.08 10.39
N VAL A 39 -0.77 -9.11 11.07
CA VAL A 39 -1.34 -9.62 12.32
C VAL A 39 -0.94 -8.76 13.52
N ASP A 40 0.33 -8.39 13.62
CA ASP A 40 0.88 -7.75 14.81
C ASP A 40 0.71 -6.22 14.78
N PHE A 41 0.63 -5.63 13.59
CA PHE A 41 0.61 -4.18 13.39
C PHE A 41 -0.56 -3.70 12.52
N ASN A 42 -1.58 -4.53 12.32
CA ASN A 42 -2.82 -4.17 11.62
C ASN A 42 -2.61 -3.61 10.20
N PHE A 43 -1.53 -3.98 9.52
CA PHE A 43 -1.38 -3.70 8.09
C PHE A 43 -2.33 -4.58 7.28
N SER A 44 -2.65 -4.13 6.07
CA SER A 44 -3.36 -4.91 5.06
C SER A 44 -2.55 -4.96 3.78
N VAL A 45 -2.65 -6.07 3.06
CA VAL A 45 -2.04 -6.19 1.73
C VAL A 45 -3.13 -5.95 0.68
N LEU A 46 -3.02 -4.83 -0.03
CA LEU A 46 -3.97 -4.49 -1.08
C LEU A 46 -3.42 -4.90 -2.45
N GLN A 47 -4.28 -5.56 -3.23
CA GLN A 47 -4.12 -5.70 -4.67
C GLN A 47 -4.79 -4.51 -5.35
N LEU A 48 -4.03 -3.71 -6.09
CA LEU A 48 -4.52 -2.55 -6.83
C LEU A 48 -4.53 -2.87 -8.33
N GLN A 49 -5.53 -2.35 -9.05
CA GLN A 49 -5.58 -2.38 -10.51
C GLN A 49 -5.88 -1.00 -11.07
N ARG A 50 -4.82 -0.23 -11.29
CA ARG A 50 -4.91 1.14 -11.79
C ARG A 50 -5.33 1.17 -13.25
N LYS A 51 -6.07 2.22 -13.64
CA LYS A 51 -6.41 2.43 -15.05
C LYS A 51 -5.26 3.14 -15.74
N ILE A 52 -4.88 2.65 -16.91
CA ILE A 52 -3.88 3.28 -17.78
C ILE A 52 -4.55 3.77 -19.06
N PHE A 53 -4.10 4.91 -19.59
CA PHE A 53 -4.59 5.39 -20.87
C PHE A 53 -3.99 4.57 -22.01
N SER A 54 -4.83 3.86 -22.74
CA SER A 54 -4.40 3.14 -23.93
C SER A 54 -4.41 4.07 -25.14
N HIS A 55 -3.24 4.34 -25.71
CA HIS A 55 -3.12 5.09 -26.97
C HIS A 55 -3.72 4.35 -28.17
N LEU A 56 -3.84 3.02 -28.10
CA LEU A 56 -4.42 2.20 -29.17
C LEU A 56 -5.95 2.34 -29.21
N THR A 57 -6.62 2.28 -28.06
CA THR A 57 -8.09 2.33 -27.98
C THR A 57 -8.63 3.71 -27.60
N ARG A 58 -7.75 4.67 -27.28
CA ARG A 58 -8.06 6.02 -26.76
C ARG A 58 -9.01 6.00 -25.56
N LYS A 59 -8.84 5.00 -24.69
CA LYS A 59 -9.68 4.78 -23.51
C LYS A 59 -8.82 4.37 -22.32
N MET A 60 -9.35 4.63 -21.13
CA MET A 60 -8.81 4.06 -19.90
C MET A 60 -9.06 2.55 -19.89
N VAL A 61 -8.01 1.77 -19.73
CA VAL A 61 -8.08 0.30 -19.63
C VAL A 61 -7.44 -0.16 -18.32
N PRO A 62 -7.83 -1.32 -17.77
CA PRO A 62 -7.17 -1.87 -16.59
C PRO A 62 -5.69 -2.12 -16.87
N GLY A 63 -4.84 -1.61 -15.98
CA GLY A 63 -3.40 -1.82 -15.99
C GLY A 63 -3.00 -3.16 -15.38
N ALA A 64 -1.69 -3.32 -15.18
CA ALA A 64 -1.13 -4.46 -14.47
C ALA A 64 -1.59 -4.48 -13.00
N LEU A 65 -1.67 -5.68 -12.42
CA LEU A 65 -1.93 -5.83 -11.00
C LEU A 65 -0.69 -5.42 -10.20
N GLU A 66 -0.92 -4.64 -9.16
CA GLU A 66 0.09 -4.19 -8.23
C GLU A 66 -0.30 -4.58 -6.80
N PHE A 67 0.69 -4.74 -5.93
CA PHE A 67 0.50 -5.09 -4.53
C PHE A 67 1.20 -4.06 -3.66
N VAL A 68 0.49 -3.60 -2.64
CA VAL A 68 1.01 -2.65 -1.65
C VAL A 68 0.74 -3.14 -0.24
N LEU A 69 1.61 -2.77 0.69
CA LEU A 69 1.33 -2.83 2.12
C LEU A 69 0.67 -1.51 2.51
N ALA A 70 -0.51 -1.56 3.10
CA ALA A 70 -1.32 -0.39 3.40
C ALA A 70 -1.89 -0.43 4.83
N ILE A 71 -2.31 0.73 5.31
CA ILE A 71 -3.08 0.89 6.55
C ILE A 71 -4.40 1.57 6.23
N HIS A 72 -5.45 1.17 6.93
CA HIS A 72 -6.73 1.86 6.92
C HIS A 72 -6.82 2.77 8.15
N ASP A 73 -7.12 4.04 7.91
CA ASP A 73 -7.44 4.98 8.97
C ASP A 73 -8.95 5.00 9.17
N ASP A 74 -9.42 4.44 10.28
CA ASP A 74 -10.84 4.33 10.61
C ASP A 74 -11.50 5.69 10.90
N GLU A 75 -10.72 6.71 11.30
CA GLU A 75 -11.27 8.05 11.60
C GLU A 75 -11.59 8.81 10.32
N THR A 76 -10.65 8.79 9.37
CA THR A 76 -10.79 9.51 8.09
C THR A 76 -11.38 8.64 6.97
N ASN A 77 -11.48 7.32 7.17
CA ASN A 77 -11.83 6.31 6.16
C ASN A 77 -10.89 6.34 4.93
N TYR A 78 -9.65 6.75 5.11
CA TYR A 78 -8.64 6.76 4.07
C TYR A 78 -7.69 5.56 4.16
N TRP A 79 -7.20 5.15 2.99
CA TRP A 79 -6.15 4.15 2.88
C TRP A 79 -4.81 4.81 2.58
N TYR A 80 -3.79 4.45 3.35
CA TYR A 80 -2.42 4.91 3.14
C TYR A 80 -1.54 3.74 2.75
N SER A 81 -0.82 3.89 1.64
CA SER A 81 0.24 2.96 1.25
C SER A 81 1.49 3.24 2.06
N MET A 82 2.13 2.18 2.56
CA MET A 82 3.35 2.20 3.37
C MET A 82 4.53 1.58 2.60
N SER A 83 4.26 1.06 1.40
CA SER A 83 5.25 0.53 0.46
C SER A 83 5.02 1.12 -0.93
N PRO A 84 6.00 1.04 -1.84
CA PRO A 84 5.75 1.24 -3.26
C PRO A 84 4.80 0.15 -3.81
N SER A 85 4.16 0.44 -4.94
CA SER A 85 3.48 -0.56 -5.77
C SER A 85 4.48 -1.60 -6.30
N LEU A 86 4.24 -2.86 -6.02
CA LEU A 86 5.11 -3.97 -6.44
C LEU A 86 4.33 -4.99 -7.27
N ALA A 87 4.98 -5.58 -8.26
CA ALA A 87 4.32 -6.47 -9.24
C ALA A 87 3.93 -7.85 -8.67
N SER A 88 4.42 -8.22 -7.47
CA SER A 88 4.09 -9.51 -6.86
C SER A 88 4.18 -9.47 -5.33
N LEU A 89 3.42 -10.35 -4.68
CA LEU A 89 3.50 -10.58 -3.23
C LEU A 89 4.89 -10.97 -2.75
N LYS A 90 5.65 -11.71 -3.57
CA LYS A 90 7.04 -12.06 -3.24
C LYS A 90 7.92 -10.81 -3.15
N MET A 91 7.83 -9.92 -4.13
CA MET A 91 8.58 -8.66 -4.10
C MET A 91 8.15 -7.78 -2.92
N LEU A 92 6.85 -7.74 -2.61
CA LEU A 92 6.34 -7.02 -1.45
C LEU A 92 6.86 -7.59 -0.14
N ASN A 93 6.90 -8.92 0.00
CA ASN A 93 7.47 -9.57 1.17
C ASN A 93 8.98 -9.33 1.30
N ASP A 94 9.72 -9.42 0.20
CA ASP A 94 11.16 -9.15 0.18
C ASP A 94 11.45 -7.68 0.53
N TYR A 95 10.60 -6.74 0.06
CA TYR A 95 10.67 -5.33 0.42
C TYR A 95 10.39 -5.09 1.90
N ALA A 96 9.28 -5.64 2.41
CA ALA A 96 8.89 -5.53 3.81
C ALA A 96 9.95 -6.10 4.75
N LYS A 97 10.64 -7.17 4.33
CA LYS A 97 11.74 -7.75 5.11
C LYS A 97 12.98 -6.85 5.12
N HIS A 98 13.22 -6.12 4.04
CA HIS A 98 14.37 -5.22 3.95
C HIS A 98 14.16 -3.93 4.73
N TYR A 99 12.94 -3.40 4.72
CA TYR A 99 12.57 -2.10 5.31
C TYR A 99 11.65 -2.23 6.55
N GLU A 100 11.64 -3.39 7.22
CA GLU A 100 10.75 -3.67 8.36
C GLU A 100 10.82 -2.58 9.43
N VAL A 101 12.03 -2.23 9.86
CA VAL A 101 12.26 -1.23 10.91
C VAL A 101 11.72 0.13 10.50
N ASP A 102 11.97 0.56 9.26
CA ASP A 102 11.54 1.86 8.76
C ASP A 102 10.01 1.94 8.61
N ILE A 103 9.39 0.86 8.11
CA ILE A 103 7.93 0.73 7.99
C ILE A 103 7.27 0.82 9.38
N LEU A 104 7.81 0.09 10.36
CA LEU A 104 7.28 0.10 11.73
C LEU A 104 7.51 1.44 12.42
N HIS A 105 8.66 2.06 12.22
CA HIS A 105 8.93 3.37 12.79
C HIS A 105 7.90 4.40 12.31
N MET A 106 7.66 4.44 10.99
CA MET A 106 6.66 5.31 10.37
C MET A 106 5.23 5.03 10.86
N HIS A 107 4.89 3.75 11.07
CA HIS A 107 3.55 3.36 11.53
C HIS A 107 3.31 3.67 13.02
N LEU A 108 4.30 3.41 13.87
CA LEU A 108 4.14 3.50 15.33
C LEU A 108 4.42 4.90 15.89
N PHE A 109 5.38 5.61 15.30
CA PHE A 109 5.80 6.93 15.80
C PHE A 109 5.28 8.08 14.92
N GLY A 110 4.68 7.76 13.77
CA GLY A 110 4.35 8.75 12.76
C GLY A 110 5.61 9.26 12.05
N ASP A 111 5.42 10.07 11.02
CA ASP A 111 6.52 10.91 10.55
C ASP A 111 6.67 12.05 11.57
N GLU A 112 7.88 12.30 12.08
CA GLU A 112 8.18 13.50 12.90
C GLU A 112 7.88 14.82 12.15
N ASP A 113 7.60 14.69 10.84
CA ASP A 113 7.23 15.72 9.87
C ASP A 113 5.70 15.80 9.64
N ASP A 114 4.88 15.72 10.70
CA ASP A 114 3.43 15.97 10.63
C ASP A 114 3.07 17.36 10.04
N ASP A 115 4.05 18.27 9.89
CA ASP A 115 3.91 19.53 9.15
C ASP A 115 3.77 19.37 7.62
N TYR A 116 4.19 18.24 7.03
CA TYR A 116 4.04 18.02 5.58
C TYR A 116 2.65 17.52 5.16
N ASN A 117 1.88 16.93 6.10
CA ASN A 117 0.50 16.52 5.85
C ASN A 117 -0.50 17.68 5.94
N GLN A 118 -0.07 18.87 6.37
CA GLN A 118 -0.92 20.07 6.36
C GLN A 118 -1.10 20.67 4.96
N PHE A 119 -0.31 20.22 3.96
CA PHE A 119 -0.35 20.74 2.58
C PHE A 119 -1.19 19.92 1.58
N THR A 120 -1.86 18.84 2.00
CA THR A 120 -2.93 18.22 1.17
C THR A 120 -4.32 18.75 1.49
N GLN A 121 -4.40 19.92 2.13
CA GLN A 121 -5.60 20.74 2.24
C GLN A 121 -5.90 21.54 0.94
N ASP A 122 -5.57 20.99 -0.23
CA ASP A 122 -6.24 21.37 -1.47
C ASP A 122 -7.10 20.17 -1.88
N GLY A 123 -8.35 20.26 -1.44
CA GLY A 123 -9.39 19.29 -1.77
C GLY A 123 -9.45 19.05 -3.28
N PHE A 124 -9.78 17.82 -3.63
CA PHE A 124 -10.21 17.47 -4.97
C PHE A 124 -11.41 18.36 -5.36
N TYR A 125 -11.13 19.41 -6.12
CA TYR A 125 -12.09 20.23 -6.87
C TYR A 125 -11.76 20.15 -8.36
#